data_AF-A0A2E8KMG5-F1
#
_entry.id   AF-A0A2E8KMG5-F1
#
_cell.length_a   1.000
_cell.length_b   1.000
_cell.length_c   1.000
_cell.angle_alpha   90.00
_cell.angle_beta   90.00
_cell.angle_gamma   90.00
#
_symmetry.space_group_name_H-M   'P 1'
#
loop_
_entity.id
_entity.type
_entity.pdbx_description
1 polymer ?
#
loop_
_entity_poly.entity_id
_entity_poly.type
_entity_poly.pdbx_seq_one_letter_code
_entity_poly.pdbx_strand_id
1 'polypeptide(L)' 'MSSREIYLDHAATTPVDPIVADTMARVQARCYANPSSPHAPGRRAYQKLDESRSQILDDLNCPDATLIFTSGATEAH' A
#
# COMPACT_ATOMS: atom_id res chain seq x y z
N MET A 1 -15.12 -3.32 35.97
CA MET A 1 -15.77 -3.68 34.69
C MET A 1 -14.99 -2.99 33.59
N SER A 2 -14.35 -3.73 32.68
CA SER A 2 -13.72 -3.11 31.51
C SER A 2 -14.83 -2.71 30.53
N SER A 3 -14.92 -1.42 30.21
CA SER A 3 -15.84 -0.91 29.19
C SER A 3 -15.30 -1.32 27.83
N ARG A 4 -16.11 -2.02 27.03
CA ARG A 4 -15.77 -2.34 25.64
C ARG A 4 -15.79 -1.04 24.84
N GLU A 5 -14.65 -0.62 24.33
CA GLU A 5 -14.58 0.51 23.41
C GLU A 5 -15.32 0.18 22.11
N ILE A 6 -16.13 1.12 21.64
CA ILE A 6 -16.83 1.05 20.36
C ILE A 6 -16.33 2.23 19.52
N TYR A 7 -15.69 1.92 18.39
CA TYR A 7 -15.17 2.92 17.46
C TYR A 7 -16.22 3.23 16.39
N LEU A 8 -16.70 4.47 16.36
CA LEU A 8 -17.74 4.93 15.42
C LEU A 8 -17.27 6.12 14.56
N ASP A 9 -15.96 6.29 14.38
CA ASP A 9 -15.38 7.43 13.64
C ASP A 9 -14.55 6.98 12.42
N HIS A 10 -15.13 6.09 11.60
CA HIS A 10 -14.50 5.63 10.36
C HIS A 10 -14.31 6.74 9.30
N ALA A 11 -14.91 7.92 9.52
CA ALA A 11 -14.71 9.10 8.68
C ALA A 11 -13.36 9.79 8.95
N ALA A 12 -12.83 9.71 10.19
CA ALA A 12 -11.52 10.25 10.52
C ALA A 12 -10.38 9.32 10.06
N THR A 13 -10.51 8.01 10.30
CA THR A 13 -9.59 6.97 9.80
C THR A 13 -10.19 5.58 10.01
N THR A 14 -9.53 4.53 9.52
CA THR A 14 -9.97 3.15 9.70
C THR A 14 -8.87 2.30 10.33
N PRO A 15 -9.18 1.36 11.24
CA PRO A 15 -8.21 0.37 11.69
C PRO A 15 -7.62 -0.37 10.49
N VAL A 16 -6.31 -0.59 10.50
CA VAL A 16 -5.63 -1.37 9.46
C VAL A 16 -6.10 -2.83 9.56
N ASP A 17 -6.54 -3.39 8.43
CA ASP A 17 -6.89 -4.81 8.36
C ASP A 17 -5.65 -5.67 8.72
N PRO A 18 -5.79 -6.70 9.57
CA PRO A 18 -4.67 -7.56 9.96
C PRO A 18 -3.88 -8.15 8.76
N ILE A 19 -4.56 -8.45 7.65
CA ILE A 19 -3.93 -8.95 6.42
C ILE A 19 -3.05 -7.88 5.77
N VAL A 20 -3.47 -6.62 5.82
CA VAL A 20 -2.69 -5.48 5.31
C VAL A 20 -1.45 -5.29 6.17
N ALA A 21 -1.59 -5.29 7.50
CA ALA A 21 -0.46 -5.12 8.43
C ALA A 21 0.62 -6.21 8.23
N ASP A 22 0.20 -7.46 8.12
CA ASP A 22 1.08 -8.61 7.87
C ASP A 22 1.73 -8.56 6.47
N THR A 23 0.99 -8.10 5.46
CA THR A 23 1.54 -7.89 4.11
C THR A 23 2.58 -6.78 4.08
N MET A 24 2.33 -5.66 4.77
CA MET A 24 3.30 -4.57 4.91
C MET A 24 4.58 -5.07 5.56
N ALA A 25 4.48 -5.81 6.67
CA ALA A 25 5.64 -6.37 7.37
C ALA A 25 6.46 -7.32 6.46
N ARG A 26 5.79 -8.19 5.71
CA ARG A 26 6.46 -9.08 4.74
C ARG A 26 7.17 -8.31 3.63
N VAL A 27 6.51 -7.32 3.03
CA VAL A 27 7.08 -6.51 1.94
C VAL A 27 8.28 -5.74 2.45
N GLN A 28 8.18 -5.14 3.64
CA GLN A 28 9.28 -4.41 4.26
C GLN A 28 10.51 -5.30 4.50
N ALA A 29 10.31 -6.54 4.96
CA ALA A 29 11.41 -7.48 5.19
C ALA A 29 12.04 -8.03 3.88
N ARG A 30 11.23 -8.22 2.82
CA ARG A 30 11.66 -8.92 1.59
C ARG A 30 12.05 -8.00 0.43
N CYS A 31 11.46 -6.82 0.34
CA CYS A 31 11.65 -5.84 -0.73
C CYS A 31 12.34 -4.57 -0.21
N TYR A 32 13.39 -4.73 0.59
CA TYR A 32 14.11 -3.64 1.27
C TYR A 32 15.01 -2.80 0.34
N ALA A 33 15.34 -3.29 -0.84
CA ALA A 33 16.31 -2.64 -1.73
C ALA A 33 15.69 -1.48 -2.52
N ASN A 34 16.52 -0.51 -2.88
CA ASN A 34 16.08 0.61 -3.72
C ASN A 34 15.54 0.11 -5.07
N PRO A 35 14.29 0.40 -5.44
CA PRO A 35 13.70 -0.03 -6.72
C PRO A 35 14.40 0.55 -7.95
N SER A 36 15.12 1.66 -7.81
CA SER A 36 15.93 2.24 -8.90
C SER A 36 17.26 1.52 -9.13
N SER A 37 17.65 0.59 -8.24
CA SER A 37 18.89 -0.16 -8.41
C SER A 37 18.74 -1.25 -9.47
N PRO A 38 19.68 -1.37 -10.42
CA PRO A 38 19.57 -2.31 -11.52
C PRO A 38 19.77 -3.77 -11.10
N HIS A 39 20.32 -4.04 -9.92
CA HIS A 39 20.61 -5.39 -9.43
C HIS A 39 19.33 -6.13 -8.98
N ALA A 40 19.40 -7.47 -8.89
CA ALA A 40 18.24 -8.34 -8.64
C ALA A 40 17.34 -7.92 -7.45
N PRO A 41 17.86 -7.53 -6.27
CA PRO A 41 17.02 -7.05 -5.17
C PRO A 41 16.20 -5.79 -5.50
N GLY A 42 16.77 -4.85 -6.25
CA GLY A 42 16.11 -3.61 -6.66
C GLY A 42 15.02 -3.88 -7.69
N ARG A 43 15.31 -4.74 -8.67
CA ARG A 43 14.30 -5.20 -9.64
C ARG A 43 13.11 -5.90 -8.98
N ARG A 44 13.32 -6.68 -7.91
CA ARG A 44 12.22 -7.27 -7.12
C ARG A 44 11.36 -6.22 -6.41
N ALA A 45 11.98 -5.18 -5.85
CA ALA A 45 11.25 -4.07 -5.24
C ALA A 45 10.44 -3.29 -6.29
N TYR A 46 11.02 -3.02 -7.46
CA TYR A 46 10.33 -2.39 -8.59
C TYR A 46 9.14 -3.23 -9.06
N GLN A 47 9.33 -4.54 -9.26
CA GLN A 47 8.24 -5.46 -9.63
C GLN A 47 7.10 -5.40 -8.62
N LYS A 48 7.40 -5.35 -7.31
CA LYS A 48 6.34 -5.26 -6.30
C LYS A 48 5.54 -3.96 -6.37
N LEU A 49 6.19 -2.84 -6.70
CA LEU A 49 5.51 -1.56 -6.92
C LEU A 49 4.62 -1.61 -8.17
N ASP A 50 5.11 -2.23 -9.25
CA ASP A 50 4.38 -2.35 -10.51
C ASP A 50 3.16 -3.26 -10.39
N GLU A 51 3.30 -4.43 -9.74
CA GLU A 51 2.18 -5.31 -9.37
C GLU A 51 1.11 -4.56 -8.57
N SER A 52 1.54 -3.75 -7.58
CA SER A 52 0.62 -2.97 -6.75
C SER A 52 -0.10 -1.90 -7.57
N ARG A 53 0.58 -1.30 -8.56
CA ARG A 53 -0.02 -0.32 -9.47
C ARG A 53 -1.11 -0.96 -10.31
N SER A 54 -0.81 -2.09 -10.96
CA SER A 54 -1.77 -2.82 -11.78
C SER A 54 -2.99 -3.25 -10.97
N GLN A 55 -2.76 -3.79 -9.75
CA GLN A 55 -3.85 -4.21 -8.89
C GLN A 55 -4.79 -3.04 -8.52
N ILE A 56 -4.25 -1.86 -8.18
CA ILE A 56 -5.10 -0.70 -7.84
C ILE A 56 -5.87 -0.21 -9.09
N LEU A 57 -5.25 -0.20 -10.26
CA LEU A 57 -5.94 0.19 -11.50
C LEU A 57 -7.08 -0.76 -11.85
N ASP A 58 -6.88 -2.07 -11.65
CA ASP A 58 -7.91 -3.08 -11.84
C ASP A 58 -9.06 -2.91 -10.83
N ASP A 59 -8.74 -2.72 -9.54
CA ASP A 59 -9.74 -2.50 -8.47
C ASP A 59 -10.57 -1.22 -8.71
N LEU A 60 -9.96 -0.20 -9.33
CA LEU A 60 -10.62 1.05 -9.70
C LEU A 60 -11.32 1.00 -11.07
N ASN A 61 -11.23 -0.11 -11.81
CA ASN A 61 -11.73 -0.25 -13.18
C ASN A 61 -11.16 0.80 -14.16
N CYS A 62 -9.88 1.14 -14.00
CA CYS A 62 -9.17 2.16 -14.78
C CYS A 62 -7.87 1.61 -15.39
N PRO A 63 -7.89 0.50 -16.17
CA PRO A 63 -6.67 -0.20 -16.60
C PRO A 63 -5.71 0.67 -17.45
N ASP A 64 -6.24 1.64 -18.19
CA ASP A 64 -5.45 2.52 -19.06
C ASP A 64 -4.99 3.83 -18.38
N ALA A 65 -5.31 4.02 -17.09
CA ALA A 65 -4.97 5.24 -16.37
C ALA A 65 -3.53 5.24 -15.87
N THR A 66 -2.95 6.43 -15.76
CA THR A 66 -1.67 6.62 -15.06
C THR A 66 -1.95 6.77 -13.57
N LEU A 67 -1.44 5.84 -12.76
CA LEU A 67 -1.44 5.95 -11.30
C LEU A 67 -0.12 6.56 -10.82
N ILE A 68 -0.18 7.54 -9.93
CA ILE A 68 0.99 8.12 -9.24
C ILE A 68 0.81 7.89 -7.74
N PHE A 69 1.81 7.32 -7.07
CA PHE A 69 1.80 7.17 -5.61
C PHE A 69 2.21 8.50 -4.96
N THR A 70 1.42 8.97 -4.00
CA THR A 70 1.74 10.11 -3.12
C THR A 70 1.77 9.63 -1.67
N SER A 71 2.18 10.49 -0.74
CA SER A 71 2.14 10.22 0.70
C SER A 71 0.72 10.21 1.29
N GLY A 72 -0.27 10.77 0.58
CA GLY A 72 -1.67 10.81 1.01
C GLY A 72 -2.51 11.79 0.19
N ALA A 73 -3.79 11.86 0.54
CA ALA A 73 -4.79 12.66 -0.20
C ALA A 73 -4.45 14.16 -0.24
N THR A 74 -3.90 14.73 0.84
CA THR A 74 -3.53 16.15 0.89
C THR A 74 -2.43 16.52 -0.12
N GLU A 75 -1.50 15.61 -0.42
CA GLU A 75 -0.47 15.84 -1.45
C GLU A 75 -1.03 15.66 -2.87
N ALA A 76 -2.07 14.84 -3.02
CA ALA A 76 -2.65 14.54 -4.33
C ALA A 76 -3.61 15.62 -4.86
N HIS A 77 -4.09 16.51 -3.99
CA HIS A 77 -4.97 17.63 -4.34
C HIS A 77 -4.20 18.80 -4.97
#